data_AF-G8SI57-F1
#
_entry.id   AF-G8SI57-F1
#
_cell.length_a   1.000
_cell.length_b   1.000
_cell.length_c   1.000
_cell.angle_alpha   90.00
_cell.angle_beta   90.00
_cell.angle_gamma   90.00
#
_symmetry.space_group_name_H-M   'P 1'
#
loop_
_entity.id
_entity.type
_entity.pdbx_description
1 polymer ?
#
loop_
_entity_poly.entity_id
_entity_poly.type
_entity_poly.pdbx_seq_one_letter_code
_entity_poly.pdbx_strand_id
1 'polypeptide(L)'
;MTTRKTVPVPEDVLMHLTHALVTDTARLTLDAWSPGDVVRMGDPFGKVLSWLWVTDPDRAVELYNTTLDHVRRLAPGATKQITLDLALQGLPQDLPPSDGSNARLIERLRQDIPQLAFGDPNSES
;
A
#
# COMPACT_ATOMS: atom_id res chain seq x y z
N MET A 1 -12.68 29.24 -23.66
CA MET A 1 -12.55 28.04 -22.81
C MET A 1 -11.69 27.04 -23.53
N THR A 2 -10.45 26.84 -23.08
CA THR A 2 -9.53 25.87 -23.69
C THR A 2 -9.69 24.55 -22.93
N THR A 3 -10.23 23.52 -23.58
CA THR A 3 -10.35 22.18 -23.01
C THR A 3 -8.95 21.61 -22.78
N ARG A 4 -8.56 21.38 -21.52
CA ARG A 4 -7.31 20.68 -21.19
C ARG A 4 -7.41 19.25 -21.73
N LYS A 5 -6.55 18.89 -22.69
CA LYS A 5 -6.43 17.52 -23.17
C LYS A 5 -5.67 16.70 -22.14
N THR A 6 -6.35 15.78 -21.46
CA THR A 6 -5.70 14.78 -20.61
C THR A 6 -5.03 13.73 -21.48
N VAL A 7 -3.73 13.50 -21.26
CA VAL A 7 -2.96 12.45 -21.94
C VAL A 7 -2.76 11.32 -20.92
N PRO A 8 -3.00 10.04 -21.28
CA PRO A 8 -2.74 8.93 -20.39
C PRO A 8 -1.25 8.87 -20.03
N VAL A 9 -0.95 8.50 -18.78
CA VAL A 9 0.42 8.28 -18.33
C VAL A 9 0.94 7.00 -19.01
N PRO A 10 2.10 7.03 -19.69
CA PRO A 10 2.73 5.84 -20.22
C PRO A 10 2.99 4.79 -19.13
N GLU A 11 2.79 3.52 -19.46
CA GLU A 11 2.87 2.40 -18.52
C GLU A 11 4.25 2.26 -17.85
N ASP A 12 5.32 2.46 -18.60
CA ASP A 12 6.70 2.46 -18.11
C ASP A 12 6.97 3.59 -17.11
N VAL A 13 6.43 4.78 -17.38
CA VAL A 13 6.51 5.94 -16.47
C VAL A 13 5.71 5.65 -15.20
N LEU A 14 4.49 5.12 -15.32
CA LEU A 14 3.68 4.76 -14.17
C LEU A 14 4.38 3.75 -13.27
N MET A 15 4.91 2.67 -13.86
CA MET A 15 5.69 1.65 -13.16
C MET A 15 6.88 2.26 -12.41
N HIS A 16 7.65 3.14 -13.06
CA HIS A 16 8.79 3.80 -12.42
C HIS A 16 8.37 4.68 -11.24
N LEU A 17 7.29 5.46 -11.40
CA LEU A 17 6.74 6.29 -10.33
C LEU A 17 6.23 5.46 -9.15
N THR A 18 5.52 4.35 -9.40
CA THR A 18 5.04 3.46 -8.34
C THR A 18 6.20 2.78 -7.60
N HIS A 19 7.29 2.42 -8.30
CA HIS A 19 8.46 1.82 -7.67
C HIS A 19 9.22 2.83 -6.77
N ALA A 20 9.37 4.07 -7.23
CA ALA A 20 9.93 5.14 -6.42
C ALA A 20 9.07 5.41 -5.18
N LEU A 21 7.74 5.44 -5.36
CA LEU A 21 6.78 5.62 -4.26
C LEU A 21 6.91 4.50 -3.21
N VAL A 22 6.99 3.24 -3.62
CA VAL A 22 7.21 2.09 -2.71
C VAL A 22 8.45 2.31 -1.85
N THR A 23 9.58 2.66 -2.48
CA THR A 23 10.88 2.78 -1.79
C THR A 23 10.85 3.89 -0.75
N ASP A 24 10.30 5.05 -1.10
CA ASP A 24 10.22 6.21 -0.22
C ASP A 24 9.20 6.00 0.91
N THR A 25 8.02 5.46 0.57
CA THR A 25 6.97 5.09 1.54
C THR A 25 7.51 4.14 2.58
N ALA A 26 8.26 3.11 2.17
CA ALA A 26 8.78 2.12 3.10
C ALA A 26 9.76 2.72 4.11
N ARG A 27 10.62 3.65 3.67
CA ARG A 27 11.56 4.37 4.55
C ARG A 27 10.81 5.28 5.52
N LEU A 28 9.92 6.13 5.01
CA LEU A 28 9.16 7.07 5.84
C LEU A 28 8.27 6.36 6.86
N THR A 29 7.66 5.23 6.45
CA THR A 29 6.88 4.38 7.36
C THR A 29 7.72 3.92 8.54
N LEU A 30 8.94 3.44 8.30
CA LEU A 30 9.82 2.95 9.36
C LEU A 30 10.40 4.08 10.22
N ASP A 31 10.74 5.23 9.62
CA ASP A 31 11.24 6.39 10.36
C ASP A 31 10.19 6.94 11.33
N ALA A 32 8.91 6.78 11.01
CA ALA A 32 7.78 7.26 11.81
C ALA A 32 7.15 6.21 12.73
N TRP A 33 7.52 4.92 12.61
CA TRP A 33 6.86 3.82 13.31
C TRP A 33 7.67 3.33 14.53
N SER A 34 6.95 2.96 15.59
CA SER A 34 7.52 2.30 16.78
C SER A 34 6.81 0.97 17.07
N PRO A 35 7.51 -0.01 17.67
CA PRO A 35 6.90 -1.29 18.05
C PRO A 35 5.65 -1.11 18.92
N GLY A 36 4.53 -1.68 18.49
CA GLY A 36 3.23 -1.58 19.17
C GLY A 36 2.28 -0.53 18.59
N ASP A 37 2.78 0.37 17.74
CA ASP A 37 1.94 1.35 17.03
C ASP A 37 1.34 0.76 15.74
N VAL A 38 0.25 1.37 15.29
CA VAL A 38 -0.32 1.10 13.96
C VAL A 38 0.66 1.55 12.87
N VAL A 39 0.72 0.78 11.78
CA VAL A 39 1.60 1.10 10.65
C VAL A 39 0.90 2.09 9.73
N ARG A 40 1.58 3.20 9.41
CA ARG A 40 1.06 4.28 8.58
C ARG A 40 1.97 4.48 7.37
N MET A 41 1.41 4.31 6.18
CA MET A 41 2.12 4.51 4.91
C MET A 41 1.99 5.96 4.41
N GLY A 42 1.03 6.70 4.95
CA GLY A 42 0.88 8.14 4.71
C GLY A 42 0.07 8.51 3.47
N ASP A 43 -0.22 9.82 3.37
CA ASP A 43 -1.17 10.39 2.41
C ASP A 43 -0.80 10.22 0.93
N PRO A 44 0.47 10.42 0.48
CA PRO A 44 0.82 10.20 -0.93
C PRO A 44 0.57 8.76 -1.38
N PHE A 45 0.91 7.79 -0.52
CA PHE A 45 0.67 6.38 -0.77
C PHE A 45 -0.83 6.08 -0.84
N GLY A 46 -1.61 6.51 0.16
CA GLY A 46 -3.04 6.26 0.20
C GLY A 46 -3.82 6.87 -0.97
N LYS A 47 -3.39 8.04 -1.48
CA LYS A 47 -3.95 8.63 -2.71
C LYS A 47 -3.71 7.78 -3.95
N VAL A 48 -2.47 7.31 -4.15
CA VAL A 48 -2.13 6.47 -5.30
C VAL A 48 -2.81 5.11 -5.20
N LEU A 49 -2.86 4.50 -4.01
CA LEU A 49 -3.56 3.26 -3.77
C LEU A 49 -5.06 3.41 -4.05
N SER A 50 -5.69 4.48 -3.58
CA SER A 50 -7.11 4.74 -3.83
C SER A 50 -7.40 4.99 -5.31
N TRP A 51 -6.49 5.66 -6.03
CA TRP A 51 -6.63 5.86 -7.47
C TRP A 51 -6.51 4.53 -8.22
N LEU A 52 -5.48 3.73 -7.91
CA LEU A 52 -5.31 2.40 -8.50
C LEU A 52 -6.49 1.50 -8.19
N TRP A 53 -7.03 1.52 -6.98
CA TRP A 53 -8.21 0.71 -6.64
C TRP A 53 -9.42 0.98 -7.56
N VAL A 54 -9.55 2.21 -8.06
CA VAL A 54 -10.62 2.58 -9.00
C VAL A 54 -10.28 2.18 -10.43
N THR A 55 -9.02 2.30 -10.85
CA THR A 55 -8.61 2.12 -12.25
C THR A 55 -8.09 0.73 -12.59
N ASP A 56 -7.44 0.08 -11.64
CA ASP A 56 -6.76 -1.21 -11.74
C ASP A 56 -6.62 -1.86 -10.33
N PRO A 57 -7.67 -2.55 -9.86
CA PRO A 57 -7.72 -3.17 -8.54
C PRO A 57 -6.58 -4.15 -8.26
N ASP A 58 -6.16 -4.92 -9.25
CA ASP A 58 -5.10 -5.92 -9.09
C ASP A 58 -3.76 -5.23 -8.83
N ARG A 59 -3.48 -4.14 -9.55
CA ARG A 59 -2.29 -3.33 -9.30
C ARG A 59 -2.31 -2.59 -7.97
N ALA A 60 -3.48 -2.28 -7.42
CA ALA A 60 -3.59 -1.75 -6.06
C ALA A 60 -3.15 -2.80 -5.03
N VAL A 61 -3.56 -4.07 -5.21
CA VAL A 61 -3.11 -5.19 -4.36
C VAL A 61 -1.60 -5.40 -4.48
N GLU A 62 -1.06 -5.40 -5.69
CA GLU A 62 0.38 -5.52 -5.93
C GLU A 62 1.17 -4.37 -5.27
N LEU A 63 0.74 -3.11 -5.47
CA LEU A 63 1.38 -1.95 -4.86
C LEU A 63 1.46 -2.07 -3.34
N TYR A 64 0.36 -2.47 -2.69
CA TYR A 64 0.32 -2.61 -1.24
C TYR A 64 1.21 -3.76 -0.76
N ASN A 65 1.12 -4.92 -1.40
CA ASN A 65 1.95 -6.08 -1.08
C ASN A 65 3.45 -5.76 -1.20
N THR A 66 3.85 -5.15 -2.31
CA THR A 66 5.24 -4.76 -2.56
C THR A 66 5.74 -3.72 -1.56
N THR A 67 4.89 -2.77 -1.16
CA THR A 67 5.24 -1.78 -0.13
C THR A 67 5.44 -2.44 1.23
N LEU A 68 4.53 -3.34 1.63
CA LEU A 68 4.62 -4.05 2.90
C LEU A 68 5.85 -4.96 2.95
N ASP A 69 6.20 -5.64 1.86
CA ASP A 69 7.44 -6.41 1.74
C ASP A 69 8.68 -5.50 1.89
N HIS A 70 8.71 -4.33 1.26
CA HIS A 70 9.82 -3.39 1.39
C HIS A 70 9.98 -2.88 2.82
N VAL A 71 8.88 -2.52 3.50
CA VAL A 71 8.90 -2.11 4.91
C VAL A 71 9.51 -3.22 5.76
N ARG A 72 9.08 -4.47 5.58
CA ARG A 72 9.60 -5.63 6.33
C ARG A 72 11.08 -5.88 6.06
N ARG A 73 11.53 -5.78 4.81
CA ARG A 73 12.94 -5.98 4.43
C ARG A 73 13.87 -4.92 5.00
N LEU A 74 13.42 -3.67 5.03
CA LEU A 74 14.21 -2.55 5.57
C LEU A 74 14.30 -2.58 7.10
N ALA A 75 13.44 -3.34 7.78
CA ALA A 75 13.49 -3.53 9.23
C ALA A 75 13.58 -5.02 9.60
N PRO A 76 14.78 -5.65 9.51
CA PRO A 76 14.97 -7.09 9.74
C PRO A 76 14.50 -7.61 11.12
N GLY A 77 14.40 -6.73 12.13
CA GLY A 77 13.84 -7.06 13.45
C GLY A 77 12.34 -6.80 13.59
N ALA A 78 11.75 -6.00 12.70
CA ALA A 78 10.33 -5.66 12.70
C ALA A 78 9.50 -6.54 11.76
N THR A 79 10.11 -7.43 10.96
CA THR A 79 9.40 -8.35 10.05
C THR A 79 8.30 -9.16 10.76
N LYS A 80 8.53 -9.58 12.00
CA LYS A 80 7.53 -10.29 12.83
C LYS A 80 6.54 -9.36 13.55
N GLN A 81 6.82 -8.06 13.57
CA GLN A 81 6.02 -7.05 14.27
C GLN A 81 5.07 -6.32 13.31
N ILE A 82 5.47 -6.15 12.05
CA ILE A 82 4.70 -5.47 11.00
C ILE A 82 3.91 -6.54 10.21
N THR A 83 2.77 -6.95 10.78
CA THR A 83 1.83 -7.91 10.17
C THR A 83 0.94 -7.23 9.13
N LEU A 84 0.29 -8.02 8.27
CA LEU A 84 -0.69 -7.47 7.33
C LEU A 84 -1.85 -6.81 8.09
N ASP A 85 -2.35 -7.47 9.13
CA ASP A 85 -3.46 -6.94 9.95
C ASP A 85 -3.11 -5.62 10.62
N LEU A 86 -1.90 -5.47 11.16
CA LEU A 86 -1.45 -4.22 11.77
C LEU A 86 -1.37 -3.09 10.73
N ALA A 87 -0.90 -3.39 9.52
CA ALA A 87 -0.88 -2.42 8.43
C ALA A 87 -2.29 -2.03 7.96
N LEU A 88 -3.20 -3.00 7.83
CA LEU A 88 -4.58 -2.74 7.44
C LEU A 88 -5.37 -1.93 8.50
N GLN A 89 -4.97 -1.98 9.78
CA GLN A 89 -5.56 -1.12 10.82
C GLN A 89 -5.24 0.37 10.62
N GLY A 90 -4.04 0.70 10.12
CA GLY A 90 -3.63 2.07 9.85
C GLY A 90 -4.16 2.61 8.52
N LEU A 91 -4.38 1.73 7.54
CA LEU A 91 -4.76 2.09 6.18
C LEU A 91 -5.99 3.03 6.06
N PRO A 92 -7.10 2.87 6.83
CA PRO A 92 -8.24 3.79 6.74
C PRO A 92 -7.88 5.26 6.94
N GLN A 93 -6.82 5.54 7.70
CA GLN A 93 -6.38 6.91 8.00
C GLN A 93 -5.45 7.48 6.93
N ASP A 94 -4.91 6.64 6.05
CA ASP A 94 -4.08 7.06 4.91
C ASP A 94 -4.91 7.25 3.64
N LEU A 95 -6.08 6.60 3.57
CA LEU A 95 -6.97 6.67 2.42
C LEU A 95 -7.82 7.96 2.42
N PRO A 96 -8.06 8.55 1.24
CA PRO A 96 -9.05 9.62 1.12
C PRO A 96 -10.46 9.11 1.50
N PRO A 97 -11.36 9.99 1.98
CA PRO A 97 -12.75 9.61 2.26
C PRO A 97 -13.43 8.99 1.04
N SER A 98 -14.18 7.92 1.24
CA SER A 98 -14.97 7.28 0.18
C SER A 98 -16.26 6.65 0.70
N ASP A 99 -17.23 6.50 -0.19
CA ASP A 99 -18.55 5.91 0.09
C ASP A 99 -18.46 4.37 0.18
N GLY A 100 -17.69 3.87 1.15
CA GLY A 100 -17.50 2.43 1.39
C GLY A 100 -16.57 1.72 0.40
N SER A 101 -15.93 2.46 -0.52
CA SER A 101 -14.91 1.91 -1.42
C SER A 101 -13.67 1.44 -0.64
N ASN A 102 -13.28 2.18 0.42
CA ASN A 102 -12.13 1.85 1.25
C ASN A 102 -12.32 0.53 1.99
N ALA A 103 -13.53 0.24 2.47
CA ALA A 103 -13.83 -1.03 3.14
C ALA A 103 -13.66 -2.23 2.20
N ARG A 104 -14.10 -2.09 0.94
CA ARG A 104 -13.94 -3.13 -0.09
C ARG A 104 -12.47 -3.32 -0.49
N LEU A 105 -11.71 -2.24 -0.60
CA LEU A 105 -10.26 -2.30 -0.79
C LEU A 105 -9.58 -3.07 0.36
N ILE A 106 -9.83 -2.68 1.60
CA ILE A 106 -9.23 -3.32 2.79
C ILE A 106 -9.57 -4.81 2.84
N GLU A 107 -10.83 -5.17 2.57
CA GLU A 107 -11.25 -6.57 2.55
C GLU A 107 -10.56 -7.35 1.43
N ARG A 108 -10.42 -6.75 0.25
CA ARG A 108 -9.70 -7.36 -0.87
C ARG A 108 -8.23 -7.59 -0.54
N LEU A 109 -7.56 -6.61 0.06
CA LEU A 109 -6.16 -6.73 0.49
C LEU A 109 -5.98 -7.87 1.51
N ARG A 110 -6.91 -7.99 2.46
CA ARG A 110 -6.91 -9.06 3.46
C ARG A 110 -7.02 -10.45 2.83
N GLN A 111 -7.86 -10.60 1.80
CA GLN A 111 -8.12 -11.88 1.13
C GLN A 111 -6.97 -12.31 0.19
N ASP A 112 -6.42 -11.37 -0.56
CA ASP A 112 -5.49 -11.67 -1.64
C ASP A 112 -4.03 -11.76 -1.19
N ILE A 113 -3.57 -10.84 -0.34
CA ILE A 113 -2.16 -10.72 0.01
C ILE A 113 -1.57 -12.00 0.64
N PRO A 114 -2.28 -12.71 1.55
CA PRO A 114 -1.76 -13.96 2.12
C PRO A 114 -1.45 -15.04 1.07
N GLN A 115 -2.08 -14.97 -0.11
CA GLN A 115 -1.91 -15.95 -1.19
C GLN A 115 -0.77 -15.60 -2.15
N LEU A 116 -0.19 -14.39 -2.04
CA LEU A 116 0.90 -13.94 -2.88
C LEU A 116 2.26 -14.42 -2.33
N ALA A 117 3.26 -14.48 -3.21
CA ALA A 117 4.60 -15.02 -2.93
C ALA A 117 5.39 -14.32 -1.78
N PHE A 118 4.86 -13.22 -1.23
CA PHE A 118 5.39 -12.48 -0.08
C PHE A 118 4.38 -12.41 1.09
N GLY A 119 3.44 -13.37 1.14
CA GLY A 119 2.36 -13.47 2.13
C GLY A 119 2.84 -13.36 3.58
N ASP A 120 1.93 -12.96 4.47
CA ASP A 120 2.22 -12.69 5.87
C ASP A 120 3.07 -13.83 6.48
N PRO A 121 4.30 -13.58 6.96
CA PRO A 121 5.11 -14.62 7.59
C PRO A 121 4.46 -15.23 8.84
N ASN A 122 3.32 -14.69 9.29
CA ASN A 122 2.53 -15.17 10.42
C ASN A 122 1.24 -15.90 10.02
N SER A 123 0.99 -16.21 8.74
CA SER A 123 -0.18 -17.01 8.33
C SER A 123 -0.05 -18.51 8.63
N GLU A 124 1.08 -18.95 9.18
CA GLU A 124 1.27 -20.29 9.76
C GLU A 124 1.84 -20.17 11.18
N SER A 125 0.97 -20.15 12.19
CA SER A 125 1.27 -20.46 13.60
C SER A 125 0.01 -20.90 14.33
#